data_AF-A0A818RXS7-F1
#
_entry.id   AF-A0A818RXS7-F1
#
_cell.length_a   1.000
_cell.length_b   1.000
_cell.length_c   1.000
_cell.angle_alpha   90.00
_cell.angle_beta   90.00
_cell.angle_gamma   90.00
#
_symmetry.space_group_name_H-M   'P 1'
#
loop_
_entity.id
_entity.type
_entity.pdbx_description
1 polymer ?
#
loop_
_entity_poly.entity_id
_entity_poly.type
_entity_poly.pdbx_seq_one_letter_code
_entity_poly.pdbx_strand_id
1 'polypeptide(L)'
;MLIDDQETIYPYHEQITYVPKRDCQKKFNIYLLYPHRPKNLSSNYSVRIDIFNKDSLTYWASWHLLIPFQFLPVNRIATQLFIPATTQQQFESSCSVSCGQHGYSGRQCNIQHFCSCSSESFCLTSSICLCSMQRSGRNCHLTRPVCQSLNNSCENNGLCIPIDK
;
A
#
# COMPACT_ATOMS: atom_id res chain seq x y z
N MET A 1 -5.82 -0.54 3.83
CA MET A 1 -6.68 0.67 3.75
C MET A 1 -8.14 0.24 3.71
N LEU A 2 -9.08 1.12 4.04
CA LEU A 2 -10.53 0.84 3.91
C LEU A 2 -11.02 1.31 2.54
N ILE A 3 -11.85 0.48 1.90
CA ILE A 3 -12.47 0.75 0.61
C ILE A 3 -13.96 0.40 0.66
N ASP A 4 -14.78 1.13 -0.11
CA ASP A 4 -16.19 0.80 -0.32
C ASP A 4 -16.44 0.11 -1.67
N ASP A 5 -17.69 -0.29 -1.90
CA ASP A 5 -18.15 -0.93 -3.15
C ASP A 5 -17.91 -0.09 -4.41
N GLN A 6 -17.76 1.23 -4.26
CA GLN A 6 -17.45 2.17 -5.34
C GLN A 6 -15.94 2.37 -5.53
N GLU A 7 -15.11 1.59 -4.85
CA GLU A 7 -13.65 1.71 -4.84
C GLU A 7 -13.10 3.01 -4.25
N THR A 8 -13.91 3.72 -3.46
CA THR A 8 -13.45 4.93 -2.77
C THR A 8 -12.50 4.55 -1.65
N ILE A 9 -11.28 5.08 -1.71
CA ILE A 9 -10.27 4.87 -0.67
C ILE A 9 -10.46 5.90 0.44
N TYR A 10 -10.62 5.42 1.67
CA TYR A 10 -10.77 6.29 2.86
C TYR A 10 -9.39 6.73 3.40
N PRO A 11 -9.29 7.93 4.01
CA PRO A 11 -8.02 8.63 4.26
C PRO A 11 -7.08 8.02 5.32
N TYR A 12 -7.35 6.80 5.81
CA TYR A 12 -6.51 6.10 6.77
C TYR A 12 -6.01 4.78 6.20
N HIS A 13 -4.70 4.63 6.25
CA HIS A 13 -3.96 3.51 5.71
C HIS A 13 -2.71 3.27 6.56
N GLU A 14 -2.19 2.06 6.46
CA GLU A 14 -0.95 1.65 7.11
C GLU A 14 -0.04 1.05 6.03
N GLN A 15 1.26 1.31 6.15
CA GLN A 15 2.27 0.79 5.23
C GLN A 15 3.34 0.05 6.03
N ILE A 16 3.73 -1.11 5.54
CA ILE A 16 4.78 -1.93 6.15
C ILE A 16 5.69 -2.49 5.06
N THR A 17 6.98 -2.59 5.36
CA THR A 17 7.94 -3.27 4.48
C THR A 17 8.08 -4.73 4.90
N TYR A 18 7.75 -5.64 3.98
CA TYR A 18 7.85 -7.09 4.17
C TYR A 18 9.11 -7.63 3.46
N VAL A 19 9.95 -8.34 4.21
CA VAL A 19 11.14 -9.02 3.67
C VAL A 19 11.01 -10.52 3.91
N PRO A 20 10.87 -11.37 2.87
CA PRO A 20 10.58 -12.80 3.03
C PRO A 20 11.53 -13.54 3.99
N LYS A 21 12.84 -13.28 3.90
CA LYS A 21 13.86 -13.92 4.75
C LYS A 21 13.70 -13.62 6.23
N ARG A 22 13.13 -12.46 6.58
CA ARG A 22 12.96 -11.99 7.96
C ARG A 22 11.54 -12.21 8.48
N ASP A 23 10.55 -11.97 7.62
CA ASP A 23 9.17 -11.76 8.04
C ASP A 23 8.21 -12.91 7.70
N CYS A 24 8.66 -13.97 7.02
CA CYS A 24 7.79 -15.09 6.60
C CYS A 24 7.00 -15.75 7.75
N GLN A 25 7.55 -15.78 8.97
CA GLN A 25 6.91 -16.33 10.17
C GLN A 25 6.31 -15.25 11.08
N LYS A 26 6.37 -13.97 10.68
CA LYS A 26 5.95 -12.84 11.50
C LYS A 26 4.44 -12.61 11.35
N LYS A 27 3.78 -12.38 12.48
CA LYS A 27 2.39 -11.90 12.51
C LYS A 27 2.39 -10.38 12.55
N PHE A 28 1.57 -9.76 11.70
CA PHE A 28 1.40 -8.32 11.65
C PHE A 28 0.10 -7.92 12.36
N ASN A 29 0.20 -7.06 13.37
CA ASN A 29 -0.95 -6.48 14.05
C ASN A 29 -1.09 -5.04 13.56
N ILE A 30 -2.08 -4.79 12.70
CA ILE A 30 -2.32 -3.50 12.06
C ILE A 30 -3.64 -2.94 12.58
N TYR A 31 -3.62 -1.68 13.00
CA TYR A 31 -4.80 -0.99 13.52
C TYR A 31 -5.18 0.15 12.59
N LEU A 32 -6.31 0.00 11.90
CA LEU A 32 -6.87 1.06 11.08
C LEU A 32 -7.87 1.86 11.92
N LEU A 33 -7.43 3.02 12.41
CA LEU A 33 -8.24 3.89 13.27
C LEU A 33 -8.88 4.99 12.43
N TYR A 34 -10.20 5.11 12.54
CA TYR A 34 -11.00 6.12 11.86
C TYR A 34 -11.68 7.01 12.90
N PRO A 35 -11.58 8.35 12.82
CA PRO A 35 -12.20 9.26 13.80
C PRO A 35 -13.73 9.24 13.73
N HIS A 36 -14.27 8.90 12.56
CA HIS A 36 -15.70 8.85 12.29
C HIS A 36 -16.03 7.55 11.58
N ARG A 37 -17.20 7.01 11.90
CA ARG A 37 -17.75 5.85 11.20
C ARG A 37 -17.93 6.18 9.71
N PRO A 38 -17.65 5.24 8.79
CA PRO A 38 -17.96 5.41 7.38
C PRO A 38 -19.43 5.80 7.19
N LYS A 39 -19.66 6.83 6.37
CA LYS A 39 -20.91 7.61 6.39
C LYS A 39 -22.14 6.85 5.85
N ASN A 40 -21.94 5.85 4.99
CA ASN A 40 -23.04 5.18 4.30
C ASN A 40 -23.29 3.78 4.88
N LEU A 41 -24.43 3.60 5.55
CA LEU A 41 -24.83 2.32 6.13
C LEU A 41 -25.27 1.28 5.10
N SER A 42 -25.52 1.70 3.86
CA SER A 42 -25.96 0.83 2.75
C SER A 42 -24.82 0.35 1.86
N SER A 43 -23.62 0.93 2.00
CA SER A 43 -22.43 0.50 1.25
C SER A 43 -21.75 -0.63 1.99
N ASN A 44 -21.24 -1.64 1.28
CA ASN A 44 -20.30 -2.56 1.88
C ASN A 44 -18.90 -2.00 1.92
N TYR A 45 -18.19 -2.38 2.98
CA TYR A 45 -16.82 -1.98 3.21
C TYR A 45 -15.91 -3.20 3.29
N SER A 46 -14.70 -3.05 2.74
CA SER A 46 -13.65 -4.04 2.85
C SER A 46 -12.32 -3.41 3.22
N VAL A 47 -11.47 -4.19 3.88
CA VAL A 47 -10.06 -3.84 4.06
C VAL A 47 -9.31 -4.31 2.82
N ARG A 48 -8.77 -3.36 2.08
CA ARG A 48 -7.89 -3.61 0.95
C ARG A 48 -6.43 -3.61 1.39
N ILE A 49 -5.70 -4.62 0.96
CA ILE A 49 -4.27 -4.78 1.18
C ILE A 49 -3.63 -4.86 -0.20
N ASP A 50 -2.71 -3.95 -0.50
CA ASP A 50 -1.96 -3.95 -1.74
C ASP A 50 -0.48 -4.23 -1.46
N ILE A 51 0.17 -4.97 -2.35
CA ILE A 51 1.62 -5.19 -2.33
C ILE A 51 2.24 -4.54 -3.56
N PHE A 52 3.37 -3.88 -3.31
CA PHE A 52 4.20 -3.28 -4.33
C PHE A 52 5.64 -3.75 -4.14
N ASN A 53 6.37 -3.89 -5.24
CA ASN A 53 7.82 -3.99 -5.19
C ASN A 53 8.39 -2.66 -4.69
N LYS A 54 9.24 -2.69 -3.67
CA LYS A 54 9.74 -1.49 -3.00
C LYS A 54 10.81 -0.75 -3.82
N ASP A 55 11.56 -1.47 -4.66
CA ASP A 55 12.63 -0.90 -5.49
C ASP A 55 12.04 -0.22 -6.73
N SER A 56 11.21 -0.94 -7.48
CA SER A 56 10.62 -0.46 -8.73
C SER A 56 9.29 0.29 -8.53
N LEU A 57 8.72 0.26 -7.33
CA LEU A 57 7.36 0.78 -7.02
C LEU A 57 6.25 0.16 -7.88
N THR A 58 6.50 -0.99 -8.48
CA THR A 58 5.51 -1.68 -9.32
C THR A 58 4.53 -2.46 -8.46
N TYR A 59 3.24 -2.38 -8.80
CA TYR A 59 2.19 -3.16 -8.16
C TYR A 59 2.40 -4.68 -8.37
N TRP A 60 2.08 -5.48 -7.36
CA TRP A 60 2.29 -6.93 -7.37
C TRP A 60 0.99 -7.73 -7.21
N ALA A 61 0.21 -7.46 -6.16
CA ALA A 61 -1.02 -8.18 -5.83
C ALA A 61 -1.90 -7.38 -4.85
N SER A 62 -3.16 -7.78 -4.70
CA SER A 62 -4.05 -7.27 -3.67
C SER A 62 -5.01 -8.29 -3.09
N TRP A 63 -5.52 -7.98 -1.91
CA TRP A 63 -6.57 -8.74 -1.22
C TRP A 63 -7.68 -7.79 -0.75
N HIS A 64 -8.91 -8.26 -0.81
CA HIS A 64 -10.09 -7.59 -0.26
C HIS A 64 -10.67 -8.45 0.86
N LEU A 65 -10.63 -7.94 2.09
CA LEU A 65 -11.16 -8.61 3.27
C LEU A 65 -12.47 -7.93 3.65
N LEU A 66 -13.59 -8.63 3.47
CA LEU A 66 -14.91 -8.09 3.79
C LEU A 66 -15.03 -7.78 5.28
N ILE A 67 -15.70 -6.68 5.62
CA ILE A 67 -16.06 -6.33 6.99
C ILE A 67 -17.48 -6.89 7.26
N PRO A 68 -17.61 -7.98 8.03
CA PRO A 68 -18.89 -8.67 8.19
C PRO A 68 -19.89 -7.89 9.05
N PHE A 69 -19.42 -7.15 10.06
CA PHE A 69 -20.28 -6.47 11.03
C PHE A 69 -20.05 -4.96 11.01
N GLN A 70 -20.52 -4.30 9.95
CA GLN A 70 -20.36 -2.85 9.77
C GLN A 70 -21.10 -2.00 10.81
N PHE A 71 -22.04 -2.60 11.56
CA PHE A 71 -22.73 -1.98 12.69
C PHE A 71 -21.86 -1.87 13.94
N LEU A 72 -20.83 -2.71 14.08
CA LEU A 72 -19.94 -2.66 15.22
C LEU A 72 -18.95 -1.51 15.06
N PRO A 73 -18.68 -0.75 16.14
CA PRO A 73 -17.70 0.33 16.12
C PRO A 73 -16.26 -0.19 15.91
N VAL A 74 -16.02 -1.47 16.24
CA VAL A 74 -14.71 -2.12 16.10
C VAL A 74 -14.90 -3.50 15.47
N ASN A 75 -14.13 -3.78 14.43
CA ASN A 75 -14.05 -5.09 13.79
C ASN A 75 -12.64 -5.64 13.94
N ARG A 76 -12.52 -6.94 14.30
CA ARG A 76 -11.24 -7.65 14.33
C ARG A 76 -11.23 -8.69 13.22
N ILE A 77 -10.29 -8.54 12.28
CA ILE A 77 -10.10 -9.45 11.16
C ILE A 77 -8.74 -10.11 11.32
N ALA A 78 -8.69 -11.44 11.21
CA ALA A 78 -7.47 -12.22 11.19
C ALA A 78 -7.49 -13.12 9.96
N THR A 79 -6.48 -12.99 9.11
CA THR A 79 -6.37 -13.77 7.87
C THR A 79 -4.91 -14.12 7.59
N GLN A 80 -4.69 -15.23 6.90
CA GLN A 80 -3.39 -15.61 6.37
C GLN A 80 -3.35 -15.23 4.88
N LEU A 81 -2.41 -14.37 4.52
CA LEU A 81 -2.21 -13.95 3.14
C LEU A 81 -1.16 -14.83 2.48
N PHE A 82 -1.41 -15.22 1.23
CA PHE A 82 -0.48 -16.01 0.42
C PHE A 82 0.11 -15.13 -0.68
N ILE A 83 1.37 -14.74 -0.54
CA ILE A 83 2.05 -13.90 -1.52
C ILE A 83 2.41 -14.76 -2.74
N PRO A 84 1.93 -14.42 -3.95
CA PRO A 84 2.22 -15.20 -5.14
C PRO A 84 3.69 -15.05 -5.54
N ALA A 85 4.31 -16.14 -5.99
CA ALA A 85 5.72 -16.17 -6.39
C ALA A 85 6.00 -15.37 -7.67
N THR A 86 5.00 -15.24 -8.54
CA THR A 86 5.06 -14.42 -9.75
C THR A 86 4.11 -13.24 -9.58
N THR A 87 4.50 -12.07 -10.09
CA THR A 87 3.59 -10.94 -10.25
C THR A 87 2.35 -11.47 -10.95
N GLN A 88 1.16 -11.19 -10.39
CA GLN A 88 -0.05 -11.40 -11.17
C GLN A 88 0.01 -10.37 -12.30
N GLN A 89 0.55 -10.77 -13.45
CA GLN A 89 0.30 -10.07 -14.71
C GLN A 89 -1.20 -9.89 -14.75
N GLN A 90 -1.59 -8.63 -14.92
CA GLN A 90 -2.96 -8.17 -14.95
C GLN A 90 -3.83 -9.26 -15.56
N PHE A 91 -4.81 -9.75 -14.81
CA PHE A 91 -6.02 -10.22 -15.46
C PHE A 91 -6.44 -9.07 -16.36
N GLU A 92 -6.19 -9.24 -17.66
CA GLU A 92 -6.62 -8.33 -18.70
C GLU A 92 -8.11 -8.06 -18.51
N SER A 93 -8.45 -6.78 -18.58
CA SER A 93 -9.77 -6.18 -18.42
C SER A 93 -10.24 -5.93 -16.96
N SER A 94 -10.04 -4.68 -16.51
CA SER A 94 -10.94 -3.88 -15.65
C SER A 94 -10.59 -3.56 -14.19
N CYS A 95 -9.51 -4.07 -13.57
CA CYS A 95 -9.30 -3.86 -12.12
C CYS A 95 -7.87 -3.44 -11.69
N SER A 96 -7.21 -2.54 -12.43
CA SER A 96 -5.98 -1.91 -11.91
C SER A 96 -6.32 -0.53 -11.35
N VAL A 97 -6.24 -0.36 -10.03
CA VAL A 97 -6.35 0.96 -9.39
C VAL A 97 -5.07 1.79 -9.54
N SER A 98 -3.98 1.15 -9.96
CA SER A 98 -2.73 1.80 -10.35
C SER A 98 -2.69 2.02 -11.85
N CYS A 99 -2.63 3.29 -12.25
CA CYS A 99 -2.69 3.71 -13.64
C CYS A 99 -1.33 3.87 -14.30
N GLY A 100 -0.24 3.57 -13.58
CA GLY A 100 1.13 3.84 -14.02
C GLY A 100 1.48 5.34 -14.12
N GLN A 101 0.47 6.21 -14.20
CA GLN A 101 0.60 7.67 -14.24
C GLN A 101 0.44 8.29 -12.86
N HIS A 102 1.39 9.16 -12.49
CA HIS A 102 1.39 9.86 -11.22
C HIS A 102 0.13 10.73 -11.07
N GLY A 103 -0.66 10.48 -10.03
CA GLY A 103 -1.88 11.24 -9.74
C GLY A 103 -3.13 10.80 -10.46
N TYR A 104 -3.17 9.58 -10.99
CA TYR A 104 -4.39 8.98 -11.53
C TYR A 104 -4.66 7.62 -10.89
N SER A 105 -5.93 7.37 -10.57
CA SER A 105 -6.37 6.09 -10.01
C SER A 105 -7.72 5.64 -10.57
N GLY A 106 -8.17 4.47 -10.08
CA GLY A 106 -9.46 3.87 -10.42
C GLY A 106 -9.38 2.97 -11.65
N ARG A 107 -10.37 2.10 -11.84
CA ARG A 107 -10.40 1.09 -12.92
C ARG A 107 -10.14 1.64 -14.32
N GLN A 108 -10.65 2.85 -14.57
CA GLN A 108 -10.56 3.54 -15.86
C GLN A 108 -9.49 4.63 -15.88
N CYS A 109 -8.74 4.82 -14.79
CA CYS A 109 -7.70 5.83 -14.71
C CYS A 109 -8.17 7.28 -14.96
N ASN A 110 -9.44 7.55 -14.64
CA ASN A 110 -10.07 8.86 -14.82
C ASN A 110 -10.15 9.66 -13.51
N ILE A 111 -9.81 9.06 -12.37
CA ILE A 111 -9.83 9.75 -11.08
C ILE A 111 -8.49 10.46 -10.93
N GLN A 112 -8.48 11.76 -11.24
CA GLN A 112 -7.31 12.61 -11.03
C GLN A 112 -7.21 13.03 -9.56
N HIS A 113 -6.00 12.93 -9.01
CA HIS A 113 -5.67 13.34 -7.65
C HIS A 113 -4.58 14.41 -7.69
N PHE A 114 -4.70 15.41 -6.82
CA PHE A 114 -3.59 16.32 -6.56
C PHE A 114 -2.60 15.63 -5.61
N CYS A 115 -1.48 15.18 -6.15
CA CYS A 115 -0.44 14.48 -5.38
C CYS A 115 0.54 15.46 -4.75
N SER A 116 0.72 15.34 -3.44
CA SER A 116 1.77 16.05 -2.69
C SER A 116 3.06 15.22 -2.52
N CYS A 117 3.09 14.03 -3.12
CA CYS A 117 4.20 13.10 -3.10
C CYS A 117 5.42 13.65 -3.84
N SER A 118 6.60 13.19 -3.44
CA SER A 118 7.86 13.54 -4.09
C SER A 118 7.99 12.95 -5.48
N SER A 119 8.84 13.53 -6.34
CA SER A 119 8.98 13.13 -7.75
C SER A 119 9.46 11.68 -7.96
N GLU A 120 10.25 11.12 -7.04
CA GLU A 120 10.73 9.73 -7.08
C GLU A 120 9.87 8.79 -6.22
N SER A 121 8.57 9.08 -6.12
CA SER A 121 7.62 8.25 -5.38
C SER A 121 6.39 7.96 -6.23
N PHE A 122 5.66 6.92 -5.84
CA PHE A 122 4.43 6.55 -6.52
C PHE A 122 3.23 7.07 -5.73
N CYS A 123 2.41 7.91 -6.36
CA CYS A 123 1.20 8.44 -5.75
C CYS A 123 0.02 7.52 -6.06
N LEU A 124 -0.50 6.85 -5.03
CA LEU A 124 -1.68 5.99 -5.16
C LEU A 124 -2.97 6.80 -5.04
N THR A 125 -3.01 7.75 -4.11
CA THR A 125 -4.11 8.72 -3.93
C THR A 125 -3.52 10.06 -3.49
N SER A 126 -4.34 11.11 -3.42
CA SER A 126 -3.93 12.43 -2.90
C SER A 126 -3.27 12.41 -1.52
N SER A 127 -3.49 11.35 -0.72
CA SER A 127 -2.98 11.19 0.65
C SER A 127 -2.06 9.98 0.85
N ILE A 128 -1.87 9.12 -0.16
CA ILE A 128 -1.07 7.90 -0.07
C ILE A 128 0.08 7.97 -1.07
N CYS A 129 1.29 8.07 -0.53
CA CYS A 129 2.54 8.03 -1.28
C CYS A 129 3.30 6.74 -0.94
N LEU A 130 3.78 6.03 -1.96
CA LEU A 130 4.71 4.92 -1.80
C LEU A 130 6.12 5.41 -2.09
N CYS A 131 6.94 5.42 -1.04
CA CYS A 131 8.31 5.93 -1.15
C CYS A 131 9.25 4.86 -1.71
N SER A 132 10.14 5.27 -2.61
CA SER A 132 11.30 4.48 -3.01
C SER A 132 12.19 4.14 -1.81
N MET A 133 13.09 3.19 -1.97
CA MET A 133 13.95 2.67 -0.89
C MET A 133 14.71 3.75 -0.09
N GLN A 134 15.10 4.86 -0.72
CA GLN A 134 15.88 5.91 -0.06
C GLN A 134 15.04 7.05 0.50
N ARG A 135 13.71 6.98 0.38
CA ARG A 135 12.82 8.07 0.78
C ARG A 135 11.83 7.60 1.85
N SER A 136 11.41 8.54 2.68
CA SER A 136 10.54 8.29 3.82
C SER A 136 9.67 9.50 4.16
N GLY A 137 8.78 9.31 5.13
CA GLY A 137 7.79 10.30 5.53
C GLY A 137 6.53 10.25 4.67
N ARG A 138 5.49 10.93 5.13
CA ARG A 138 4.14 10.90 4.55
C ARG A 138 4.11 11.15 3.04
N ASN A 139 4.94 12.09 2.57
CA ASN A 139 5.00 12.52 1.18
C ASN A 139 6.30 12.11 0.47
N CYS A 140 7.12 11.26 1.09
CA CYS A 140 8.39 10.78 0.54
C CYS A 140 9.43 11.87 0.24
N HIS A 141 9.41 13.01 0.94
CA HIS A 141 10.42 14.08 0.76
C HIS A 141 11.68 13.89 1.62
N LEU A 142 11.64 13.00 2.62
CA LEU A 142 12.77 12.80 3.52
C LEU A 142 13.69 11.71 2.97
N THR A 143 14.92 12.08 2.62
CA THR A 143 15.97 11.14 2.24
C THR A 143 16.53 10.42 3.47
N ARG A 144 16.69 9.09 3.36
CA ARG A 144 17.34 8.27 4.39
C ARG A 144 18.78 7.95 3.96
N PRO A 145 19.79 8.51 4.64
CA PRO A 145 21.18 8.33 4.22
C PRO A 145 21.77 6.95 4.58
N VAL A 146 21.06 6.15 5.38
CA VAL A 146 21.55 4.86 5.92
C VAL A 146 22.07 3.92 4.83
N CYS A 147 21.42 3.89 3.67
CA CYS A 147 21.85 3.08 2.52
C CYS A 147 22.62 3.89 1.46
N GLN A 148 22.67 5.22 1.57
CA GLN A 148 23.36 6.09 0.60
C GLN A 148 24.87 6.00 0.71
N SER A 149 25.42 5.84 1.92
CA SER A 149 26.87 5.66 2.12
C SER A 149 27.42 4.35 1.52
N LEU A 150 26.54 3.42 1.16
CA LEU A 150 26.85 2.09 0.65
C LEU A 150 26.55 1.92 -0.84
N ASN A 151 26.17 2.98 -1.58
CA ASN A 151 25.64 2.84 -2.96
C ASN A 151 24.51 1.81 -3.06
N ASN A 152 23.71 1.65 -1.99
CA ASN A 152 22.69 0.61 -1.81
C ASN A 152 23.19 -0.85 -1.80
N SER A 153 24.50 -1.10 -1.90
CA SER A 153 25.05 -2.45 -1.90
C SER A 153 25.68 -2.80 -0.55
N CYS A 154 25.39 -4.00 -0.07
CA CYS A 154 26.11 -4.63 1.02
C CYS A 154 27.07 -5.67 0.45
N GLU A 155 27.99 -6.17 1.28
CA GLU A 155 28.89 -7.27 0.92
C GLU A 155 28.16 -8.44 0.23
N ASN A 156 28.83 -9.10 -0.71
CA ASN A 156 28.29 -10.21 -1.52
C ASN A 156 27.03 -9.85 -2.35
N ASN A 157 27.00 -8.64 -2.94
CA ASN A 157 25.85 -8.14 -3.73
C ASN A 157 24.54 -8.07 -2.92
N GLY A 158 24.62 -7.88 -1.61
CA GLY A 158 23.44 -7.68 -0.78
C GLY A 158 22.77 -6.33 -1.11
N LEU A 159 21.46 -6.24 -0.91
CA LEU A 159 20.70 -4.99 -1.03
C LEU A 159 20.48 -4.40 0.37
N CYS A 160 20.80 -3.11 0.54
CA CYS A 160 20.51 -2.39 1.78
C CYS A 160 19.02 -2.04 1.87
N ILE A 161 18.34 -2.54 2.90
CA ILE A 161 16.91 -2.27 3.15
C ILE A 161 16.79 -1.42 4.43
N PRO A 162 16.45 -0.13 4.33
CA PRO A 162 16.29 0.71 5.52
C PRO A 162 15.10 0.23 6.34
N ILE A 163 15.27 0.20 7.66
CA ILE A 163 14.22 -0.24 8.57
C ILE A 163 13.22 0.91 8.73
N ASP A 164 11.95 0.64 8.41
CA ASP A 164 10.85 1.53 8.74
C ASP A 164 10.57 1.45 10.25
N LYS A 165 11.28 2.29 11.01
CA LYS A 165 10.83 2.76 12.32
C LYS A 165 10.38 4.21 12.20
#